data_AF-A0A495SNW1-F1
#
_entry.id   AF-A0A495SNW1-F1
#
_cell.length_a   1.000
_cell.length_b   1.000
_cell.length_c   1.000
_cell.angle_alpha   90.00
_cell.angle_beta   90.00
_cell.angle_gamma   90.00
#
_symmetry.space_group_name_H-M   'P 1'
#
loop_
_entity.id
_entity.type
_entity.pdbx_description
1 polymer ?
#
loop_
_entity_poly.entity_id
_entity_poly.type
_entity_poly.pdbx_seq_one_letter_code
_entity_poly.pdbx_strand_id
1 'polypeptide(L)'
;MKNTAIEAQEQEAINIPPIEQPDERSKREILIDRLIKKDIHMSYSKLKNLTSPINFMNALLQPKKKNAGMNFGSMVDCLVLEEDKFEDKFVIISKGPSKGNQEDMVDEIMKSHPLDDFDKVFEQAFKNNYKAGKIESVEHLRAYCKALLNGKDCVSQSDYDLAVKIADHLKNAPDVADELCICEEFQKMIRFEFMGWQFVAILDTWAPSIFHDMKFVSQLNPDKFKWEIEKYDYEMQIGVYAKGLEILGLSINPKFKYILYDDDFNYSVPEIEVGYIDFCKRKFEYYVMRLNKMVEEKAFDRSYDYFKSKNVIYKPQWAPGFDYTIFQNNE
;
A
#
# COMPACT_ATOMS: atom_id res chain seq x y z
N MET A 1 -65.39 -29.06 -17.81
CA MET A 1 -64.65 -28.31 -16.77
C MET A 1 -63.74 -27.34 -17.48
N LYS A 2 -63.98 -26.04 -17.32
CA LYS A 2 -63.36 -24.96 -18.10
C LYS A 2 -62.05 -24.54 -17.43
N ASN A 3 -61.02 -24.37 -18.26
CA ASN A 3 -59.74 -23.76 -17.92
C ASN A 3 -59.94 -22.31 -17.44
N THR A 4 -59.40 -21.98 -16.28
CA THR A 4 -59.16 -20.61 -15.82
C THR A 4 -57.67 -20.45 -15.60
N ALA A 5 -56.96 -20.25 -16.69
CA ALA A 5 -55.72 -19.48 -16.73
C ALA A 5 -56.09 -18.11 -17.29
N ILE A 6 -55.39 -17.06 -16.84
CA ILE A 6 -55.57 -15.63 -17.14
C ILE A 6 -56.32 -14.90 -16.00
N GLU A 7 -55.54 -14.39 -15.04
CA GLU A 7 -55.66 -13.05 -14.40
C GLU A 7 -54.81 -13.01 -13.11
N ALA A 8 -53.50 -12.80 -13.28
CA ALA A 8 -52.61 -12.30 -12.22
C ALA A 8 -51.36 -11.72 -12.90
N GLN A 9 -51.51 -10.56 -13.55
CA GLN A 9 -50.37 -9.68 -13.84
C GLN A 9 -50.24 -8.73 -12.64
N GLU A 10 -49.48 -9.15 -11.63
CA GLU A 10 -48.98 -8.23 -10.61
C GLU A 10 -47.87 -7.39 -11.24
N GLN A 11 -48.04 -6.07 -11.12
CA GLN A 11 -47.07 -5.07 -11.52
C GLN A 11 -45.82 -5.20 -10.65
N GLU A 12 -44.78 -5.85 -11.17
CA GLU A 12 -43.42 -5.62 -10.67
C GLU A 12 -43.06 -4.17 -10.97
N ALA A 13 -43.13 -3.32 -9.94
CA ALA A 13 -42.52 -2.01 -9.96
C ALA A 13 -41.03 -2.20 -10.20
N ILE A 14 -40.61 -1.89 -11.43
CA ILE A 14 -39.20 -1.81 -11.82
C ILE A 14 -38.55 -0.80 -10.87
N ASN A 15 -37.76 -1.31 -9.93
CA ASN A 15 -36.93 -0.50 -9.06
C ASN A 15 -35.77 0.04 -9.91
N ILE A 16 -36.04 1.13 -10.64
CA ILE A 16 -35.02 1.84 -11.40
C ILE A 16 -34.06 2.43 -10.36
N PRO A 17 -32.79 2.00 -10.30
CA PRO A 17 -31.83 2.59 -9.39
C PRO A 17 -31.79 4.11 -9.65
N PRO A 18 -31.71 4.95 -8.61
CA PRO A 18 -31.64 6.39 -8.79
C PRO A 18 -30.50 6.70 -9.74
N ILE A 19 -30.79 7.45 -10.81
CA ILE A 19 -29.78 7.98 -11.70
C ILE A 19 -28.88 8.86 -10.82
N GLU A 20 -27.66 8.39 -10.53
CA GLU A 20 -26.65 9.17 -9.84
C GLU A 20 -26.40 10.44 -10.68
N GLN A 21 -26.92 11.56 -10.22
CA GLN A 21 -26.58 12.84 -10.82
C GLN A 21 -25.07 13.07 -10.60
N PRO A 22 -24.34 13.53 -11.62
CA PRO A 22 -22.92 13.81 -11.48
C PRO A 22 -22.71 14.85 -10.37
N ASP A 23 -21.93 14.48 -9.35
CA ASP A 23 -21.54 15.38 -8.27
C ASP A 23 -20.62 16.48 -8.84
N GLU A 24 -21.12 17.70 -8.93
CA GLU A 24 -20.39 18.85 -9.49
C GLU A 24 -19.21 19.32 -8.61
N ARG A 25 -19.09 18.78 -7.39
CA ARG A 25 -17.99 19.10 -6.48
C ARG A 25 -16.65 18.58 -7.01
N SER A 26 -15.58 19.30 -6.70
CA SER A 26 -14.22 18.85 -7.00
C SER A 26 -13.88 17.55 -6.25
N LYS A 27 -12.96 16.74 -6.82
CA LYS A 27 -12.41 15.54 -6.14
C LYS A 27 -11.93 15.83 -4.71
N ARG A 28 -11.41 17.05 -4.48
CA ARG A 28 -10.94 17.50 -3.17
C ARG A 28 -12.09 17.71 -2.19
N GLU A 29 -13.17 18.37 -2.60
CA GLU A 29 -14.35 18.61 -1.77
C GLU A 29 -15.06 17.31 -1.39
N ILE A 30 -15.19 16.38 -2.35
CA ILE A 30 -15.72 15.04 -2.09
C ILE A 30 -14.86 14.32 -1.05
N LEU A 31 -13.53 14.37 -1.20
CA LEU A 31 -12.62 13.75 -0.25
C LEU A 31 -12.72 14.37 1.16
N ILE A 32 -12.80 15.71 1.25
CA ILE A 32 -12.98 16.41 2.53
C ILE A 32 -14.27 15.97 3.22
N ASP A 33 -15.39 15.93 2.47
CA ASP A 33 -16.69 15.50 3.00
C ASP A 33 -16.62 14.05 3.53
N ARG A 34 -15.98 13.15 2.78
CA ARG A 34 -15.74 11.77 3.22
C ARG A 34 -14.87 11.69 4.48
N LEU A 35 -13.83 12.52 4.60
CA LEU A 35 -13.00 12.58 5.81
C LEU A 35 -13.79 13.10 7.01
N ILE A 36 -14.61 14.12 6.84
CA ILE A 36 -15.48 14.67 7.89
C ILE A 36 -16.49 13.62 8.37
N LYS A 37 -17.09 12.89 7.42
CA LYS A 37 -18.03 11.79 7.70
C LYS A 37 -17.35 10.50 8.17
N LYS A 38 -16.01 10.45 8.16
CA LYS A 38 -15.19 9.25 8.38
C LYS A 38 -15.57 8.07 7.45
N ASP A 39 -16.08 8.38 6.26
CA ASP A 39 -16.48 7.43 5.21
C ASP A 39 -15.32 7.12 4.25
N ILE A 40 -14.18 6.76 4.85
CA ILE A 40 -13.02 6.28 4.13
C ILE A 40 -12.32 5.22 4.98
N HIS A 41 -12.04 4.09 4.36
CA HIS A 41 -11.22 3.05 4.98
C HIS A 41 -9.78 3.53 5.04
N MET A 42 -9.23 3.56 6.25
CA MET A 42 -7.84 3.87 6.52
C MET A 42 -6.97 2.62 6.46
N SER A 43 -5.69 2.82 6.21
CA SER A 43 -4.65 1.79 6.22
C SER A 43 -3.37 2.44 6.71
N TYR A 44 -2.40 1.63 7.12
CA TYR A 44 -1.08 2.16 7.47
C TYR A 44 -0.47 2.96 6.30
N SER A 45 -0.64 2.48 5.07
CA SER A 45 -0.11 3.10 3.86
C SER A 45 -0.72 4.46 3.55
N LYS A 46 -1.97 4.71 3.95
CA LYS A 46 -2.59 6.04 3.91
C LYS A 46 -2.08 6.91 5.06
N LEU A 47 -2.14 6.39 6.29
CA LEU A 47 -1.87 7.14 7.51
C LEU A 47 -0.42 7.64 7.60
N LYS A 48 0.56 6.87 7.10
CA LYS A 48 1.97 7.29 7.07
C LYS A 48 2.22 8.58 6.29
N ASN A 49 1.33 8.96 5.37
CA ASN A 49 1.43 10.24 4.64
C ASN A 49 0.94 11.45 5.44
N LEU A 50 0.39 11.26 6.64
CA LEU A 50 -0.03 12.35 7.52
C LEU A 50 1.17 13.02 8.22
N THR A 51 2.20 13.37 7.45
CA THR A 51 3.30 14.22 7.92
C THR A 51 2.84 15.68 8.08
N SER A 52 1.91 16.11 7.24
CA SER A 52 1.17 17.37 7.29
C SER A 52 -0.22 17.16 6.66
N PRO A 53 -1.24 17.99 6.98
CA PRO A 53 -2.55 17.87 6.34
C PRO A 53 -2.50 17.94 4.81
N ILE A 54 -1.75 18.88 4.26
CA ILE A 54 -1.64 19.01 2.79
C ILE A 54 -0.99 17.79 2.14
N ASN A 55 0.05 17.19 2.75
CA ASN A 55 0.69 15.99 2.22
C ASN A 55 -0.26 14.79 2.25
N PHE A 56 -1.05 14.65 3.31
CA PHE A 56 -2.05 13.60 3.42
C PHE A 56 -3.13 13.72 2.34
N MET A 57 -3.67 14.93 2.15
CA MET A 57 -4.65 15.20 1.10
C MET A 57 -4.08 14.92 -0.29
N ASN A 58 -2.85 15.36 -0.56
CA ASN A 58 -2.19 15.11 -1.85
C ASN A 58 -1.97 13.63 -2.08
N ALA A 59 -1.55 12.87 -1.07
CA ALA A 59 -1.35 11.42 -1.17
C ALA A 59 -2.65 10.65 -1.42
N LEU A 60 -3.79 11.12 -0.88
CA LEU A 60 -5.11 10.52 -1.14
C LEU A 60 -5.66 10.87 -2.52
N LEU A 61 -5.40 12.10 -3.00
CA LEU A 61 -5.84 12.55 -4.33
C LEU A 61 -4.97 12.00 -5.46
N GLN A 62 -3.69 11.79 -5.18
CA GLN A 62 -2.69 11.30 -6.12
C GLN A 62 -1.86 10.19 -5.46
N PRO A 63 -2.42 8.97 -5.32
CA PRO A 63 -1.69 7.84 -4.80
C PRO A 63 -0.41 7.58 -5.61
N LYS A 64 0.69 7.27 -4.92
CA LYS A 64 1.96 6.93 -5.59
C LYS A 64 1.78 5.68 -6.45
N LYS A 65 2.29 5.73 -7.69
CA LYS A 65 2.42 4.54 -8.54
C LYS A 65 3.45 3.58 -7.90
N LYS A 66 3.19 2.27 -7.97
CA LYS A 66 4.16 1.26 -7.55
C LYS A 66 5.42 1.37 -8.40
N ASN A 67 6.58 1.13 -7.79
CA ASN A 67 7.86 1.06 -8.50
C ASN A 67 8.28 -0.40 -8.73
N ALA A 68 9.32 -0.62 -9.54
CA ALA A 68 9.79 -1.96 -9.90
C ALA A 68 10.14 -2.83 -8.66
N GLY A 69 10.82 -2.27 -7.66
CA GLY A 69 11.16 -3.00 -6.43
C GLY A 69 9.93 -3.40 -5.60
N MET A 70 8.91 -2.55 -5.53
CA MET A 70 7.63 -2.89 -4.88
C MET A 70 6.91 -4.02 -5.60
N ASN A 71 6.92 -4.01 -6.94
CA ASN A 71 6.32 -5.07 -7.74
C ASN A 71 7.06 -6.39 -7.57
N PHE A 72 8.40 -6.36 -7.56
CA PHE A 72 9.24 -7.54 -7.38
C PHE A 72 9.01 -8.18 -6.01
N GLY A 73 9.07 -7.39 -4.92
CA GLY A 73 8.78 -7.90 -3.57
C GLY A 73 7.37 -8.50 -3.48
N SER A 74 6.36 -7.79 -4.01
CA SER A 74 4.96 -8.30 -4.02
C SER A 74 4.82 -9.63 -4.77
N MET A 75 5.63 -9.83 -5.82
CA MET A 75 5.64 -11.08 -6.59
C MET A 75 6.27 -12.21 -5.79
N VAL A 76 7.42 -11.98 -5.15
CA VAL A 76 8.04 -12.98 -4.27
C VAL A 76 7.10 -13.33 -3.11
N ASP A 77 6.49 -12.34 -2.45
CA ASP A 77 5.54 -12.56 -1.36
C ASP A 77 4.35 -13.43 -1.84
N CYS A 78 3.82 -13.16 -3.04
CA CYS A 78 2.76 -13.98 -3.63
C CYS A 78 3.22 -15.42 -3.90
N LEU A 79 4.41 -15.61 -4.48
CA LEU A 79 4.95 -16.95 -4.75
C LEU A 79 5.26 -17.72 -3.47
N VAL A 80 5.63 -17.05 -2.38
CA VAL A 80 5.90 -17.68 -1.09
C VAL A 80 4.60 -18.05 -0.36
N LEU A 81 3.61 -17.15 -0.35
CA LEU A 81 2.47 -17.21 0.57
C LEU A 81 1.15 -17.64 -0.08
N GLU A 82 0.97 -17.35 -1.36
CA GLU A 82 -0.28 -17.55 -2.11
C GLU A 82 0.00 -17.86 -3.59
N GLU A 83 0.84 -18.87 -3.85
CA GLU A 83 1.35 -19.19 -5.19
C GLU A 83 0.22 -19.44 -6.20
N ASP A 84 -0.87 -20.04 -5.75
CA ASP A 84 -2.09 -20.30 -6.53
C ASP A 84 -2.77 -19.03 -7.04
N LYS A 85 -2.53 -17.88 -6.40
CA LYS A 85 -3.07 -16.57 -6.79
C LYS A 85 -2.14 -15.76 -7.69
N PHE A 86 -0.99 -16.32 -8.10
CA PHE A 86 -0.05 -15.60 -8.95
C PHE A 86 -0.73 -15.10 -10.24
N GLU A 87 -1.43 -15.98 -10.94
CA GLU A 87 -2.11 -15.65 -12.20
C GLU A 87 -3.27 -14.67 -12.01
N ASP A 88 -3.83 -14.54 -10.81
CA ASP A 88 -4.87 -13.54 -10.51
C ASP A 88 -4.29 -12.14 -10.33
N LYS A 89 -3.08 -12.05 -9.77
CA LYS A 89 -2.43 -10.79 -9.38
C LYS A 89 -1.43 -10.28 -10.41
N PHE A 90 -0.79 -11.18 -11.16
CA PHE A 90 0.31 -10.85 -12.05
C PHE A 90 0.06 -11.32 -13.47
N VAL A 91 0.73 -10.67 -14.41
CA VAL A 91 0.90 -11.17 -15.77
C VAL A 91 2.36 -10.99 -16.19
N ILE A 92 2.89 -12.01 -16.86
CA ILE A 92 4.23 -11.93 -17.45
C ILE A 92 4.11 -11.30 -18.82
N ILE A 93 4.85 -10.22 -19.06
CA ILE A 93 4.90 -9.53 -20.35
C ILE A 93 6.31 -9.51 -20.91
N SER A 94 6.42 -9.52 -22.23
CA SER A 94 7.70 -9.40 -22.91
C SER A 94 8.31 -7.99 -22.81
N LYS A 95 7.46 -6.96 -22.77
CA LYS A 95 7.90 -5.56 -22.81
C LYS A 95 6.83 -4.60 -22.27
N GLY A 96 7.20 -3.80 -21.27
CA GLY A 96 6.40 -2.67 -20.78
C GLY A 96 6.66 -1.37 -21.58
N PRO A 97 5.98 -0.27 -21.22
CA PRO A 97 6.18 1.02 -21.88
C PRO A 97 7.59 1.57 -21.65
N SER A 98 8.21 2.11 -22.70
CA SER A 98 9.38 2.96 -22.59
C SER A 98 8.99 4.36 -22.09
N LYS A 99 9.96 5.09 -21.53
CA LYS A 99 9.73 6.48 -21.10
C LYS A 99 9.19 7.39 -22.20
N GLY A 100 8.42 8.41 -21.82
CA GLY A 100 7.86 9.41 -22.73
C GLY A 100 6.54 8.95 -23.33
N ASN A 101 6.39 9.05 -24.66
CA ASN A 101 5.10 8.86 -25.34
C ASN A 101 4.37 7.53 -25.03
N GLN A 102 5.08 6.44 -24.72
CA GLN A 102 4.41 5.18 -24.33
C GLN A 102 3.84 5.25 -22.91
N GLU A 103 4.52 5.86 -21.96
CA GLU A 103 3.99 6.10 -20.60
C GLU A 103 2.78 7.04 -20.66
N ASP A 104 2.86 8.12 -21.44
CA ASP A 104 1.77 9.09 -21.59
C ASP A 104 0.54 8.43 -22.24
N MET A 105 0.75 7.59 -23.26
CA MET A 105 -0.30 6.81 -23.91
C MET A 105 -0.97 5.83 -22.93
N VAL A 106 -0.19 5.09 -22.14
CA VAL A 106 -0.75 4.19 -21.11
C VAL A 106 -1.58 4.98 -20.10
N ASP A 107 -1.03 6.09 -19.58
CA ASP A 107 -1.71 6.93 -18.59
C ASP A 107 -3.02 7.51 -19.11
N GLU A 108 -3.10 7.84 -20.39
CA GLU A 108 -4.35 8.27 -21.04
C GLU A 108 -5.36 7.13 -21.08
N ILE A 109 -4.97 5.94 -21.53
CA ILE A 109 -5.86 4.76 -21.59
C ILE A 109 -6.41 4.43 -20.19
N MET A 110 -5.57 4.49 -19.15
CA MET A 110 -6.02 4.21 -17.78
C MET A 110 -7.03 5.24 -17.25
N LYS A 111 -6.99 6.49 -17.73
CA LYS A 111 -7.93 7.56 -17.34
C LYS A 111 -9.28 7.46 -18.06
N SER A 112 -9.35 6.75 -19.19
CA SER A 112 -10.58 6.56 -19.96
C SER A 112 -11.49 5.44 -19.43
N HIS A 113 -11.17 4.84 -18.27
CA HIS A 113 -11.99 3.78 -17.68
C HIS A 113 -13.29 4.32 -17.04
N PRO A 114 -14.45 3.62 -17.17
CA PRO A 114 -14.66 2.35 -17.88
C PRO A 114 -14.57 2.51 -19.40
N LEU A 115 -13.99 1.51 -20.07
CA LEU A 115 -13.79 1.53 -21.52
C LEU A 115 -15.00 0.92 -22.23
N ASP A 116 -15.68 1.72 -23.05
CA ASP A 116 -16.72 1.20 -23.95
C ASP A 116 -16.12 0.36 -25.11
N ASP A 117 -14.93 0.75 -25.59
CA ASP A 117 -14.22 0.07 -26.67
C ASP A 117 -12.70 0.28 -26.53
N PHE A 118 -12.00 -0.77 -26.06
CA PHE A 118 -10.56 -0.71 -25.82
C PHE A 118 -9.78 -0.37 -27.10
N ASP A 119 -10.17 -0.90 -28.26
CA ASP A 119 -9.41 -0.72 -29.49
C ASP A 119 -9.49 0.72 -29.99
N LYS A 120 -10.68 1.34 -29.89
CA LYS A 120 -10.85 2.77 -30.22
C LYS A 120 -10.07 3.67 -29.27
N VAL A 121 -10.12 3.38 -27.96
CA VAL A 121 -9.36 4.18 -26.98
C VAL A 121 -7.86 4.03 -27.19
N PHE A 122 -7.38 2.83 -27.52
CA PHE A 122 -5.98 2.57 -27.83
C PHE A 122 -5.53 3.35 -29.09
N GLU A 123 -6.33 3.32 -30.17
CA GLU A 123 -6.05 4.10 -31.37
C GLU A 123 -6.05 5.62 -31.13
N GLN A 124 -6.98 6.10 -30.32
CA GLN A 124 -7.07 7.52 -29.99
C GLN A 124 -5.89 7.98 -29.14
N ALA A 125 -5.51 7.21 -28.12
CA ALA A 125 -4.35 7.48 -27.30
C ALA A 125 -3.06 7.47 -28.13
N PHE A 126 -2.95 6.56 -29.12
CA PHE A 126 -1.83 6.59 -30.06
C PHE A 126 -1.78 7.91 -30.85
N LYS A 127 -2.90 8.34 -31.45
CA LYS A 127 -2.97 9.60 -32.21
C LYS A 127 -2.63 10.83 -31.36
N ASN A 128 -3.01 10.82 -30.09
CA ASN A 128 -2.78 11.94 -29.18
C ASN A 128 -1.30 12.05 -28.76
N ASN A 129 -0.61 10.92 -28.64
CA ASN A 129 0.77 10.88 -28.13
C ASN A 129 1.83 10.77 -29.25
N TYR A 130 1.45 10.41 -30.47
CA TYR A 130 2.37 10.24 -31.60
C TYR A 130 2.01 11.15 -32.78
N LYS A 131 2.92 12.07 -33.13
CA LYS A 131 2.78 12.97 -34.30
C LYS A 131 3.00 12.24 -35.64
N ALA A 132 3.78 11.16 -35.63
CA ALA A 132 4.09 10.32 -36.77
C ALA A 132 4.41 8.90 -36.28
N GLY A 133 4.19 7.89 -37.13
CA GLY A 133 4.46 6.50 -36.80
C GLY A 133 3.32 5.57 -37.23
N LYS A 134 3.48 4.29 -36.86
CA LYS A 134 2.55 3.21 -37.14
C LYS A 134 2.11 2.58 -35.82
N ILE A 135 0.80 2.33 -35.65
CA ILE A 135 0.25 1.81 -34.39
C ILE A 135 0.83 0.44 -34.03
N GLU A 136 1.21 -0.33 -35.05
CA GLU A 136 1.87 -1.64 -34.93
C GLU A 136 3.18 -1.56 -34.13
N SER A 137 3.83 -0.39 -34.07
CA SER A 137 5.05 -0.19 -33.27
C SER A 137 4.82 -0.23 -31.76
N VAL A 138 3.57 0.00 -31.32
CA VAL A 138 3.16 0.00 -29.91
C VAL A 138 2.18 -1.13 -29.57
N GLU A 139 1.94 -2.06 -30.49
CA GLU A 139 0.96 -3.14 -30.33
C GLU A 139 1.23 -4.02 -29.09
N HIS A 140 2.50 -4.20 -28.72
CA HIS A 140 2.92 -4.90 -27.51
C HIS A 140 2.34 -4.30 -26.21
N LEU A 141 1.97 -3.02 -26.21
CA LEU A 141 1.35 -2.35 -25.05
C LEU A 141 -0.11 -2.77 -24.85
N ARG A 142 -0.77 -3.43 -25.81
CA ARG A 142 -2.17 -3.85 -25.63
C ARG A 142 -2.32 -4.85 -24.49
N ALA A 143 -1.45 -5.86 -24.45
CA ALA A 143 -1.45 -6.85 -23.37
C ALA A 143 -1.18 -6.19 -22.01
N TYR A 144 -0.22 -5.27 -21.98
CA TYR A 144 0.11 -4.46 -20.80
C TYR A 144 -1.10 -3.66 -20.29
N CYS A 145 -1.73 -2.85 -21.15
CA CYS A 145 -2.88 -2.04 -20.76
C CYS A 145 -4.06 -2.90 -20.30
N LYS A 146 -4.38 -4.00 -21.01
CA LYS A 146 -5.46 -4.92 -20.62
C LYS A 146 -5.22 -5.53 -19.25
N ALA A 147 -3.98 -5.89 -18.94
CA ALA A 147 -3.63 -6.43 -17.62
C ALA A 147 -3.84 -5.40 -16.52
N LEU A 148 -3.35 -4.17 -16.70
CA LEU A 148 -3.57 -3.08 -15.74
C LEU A 148 -5.06 -2.76 -15.53
N LEU A 149 -5.85 -2.76 -16.60
CA LEU A 149 -7.31 -2.54 -16.54
C LEU A 149 -8.03 -3.66 -15.77
N ASN A 150 -7.50 -4.88 -15.82
CA ASN A 150 -7.97 -6.02 -15.04
C ASN A 150 -7.39 -6.04 -13.61
N GLY A 151 -6.67 -5.00 -13.19
CA GLY A 151 -6.09 -4.89 -11.85
C GLY A 151 -4.86 -5.76 -11.61
N LYS A 152 -4.24 -6.30 -12.67
CA LYS A 152 -3.03 -7.13 -12.57
C LYS A 152 -1.76 -6.29 -12.67
N ASP A 153 -0.76 -6.66 -11.89
CA ASP A 153 0.59 -6.12 -12.01
C ASP A 153 1.34 -6.81 -13.17
N CYS A 154 2.11 -6.04 -13.91
CA CYS A 154 2.87 -6.55 -15.05
C CYS A 154 4.34 -6.75 -14.67
N VAL A 155 4.89 -7.92 -14.96
CA VAL A 155 6.28 -8.30 -14.63
C VAL A 155 7.01 -8.84 -15.86
N SER A 156 8.34 -8.75 -15.87
CA SER A 156 9.15 -9.36 -16.92
C SER A 156 9.38 -10.84 -16.65
N GLN A 157 9.66 -11.62 -17.70
CA GLN A 157 10.04 -13.04 -17.55
C GLN A 157 11.28 -13.21 -16.67
N SER A 158 12.29 -12.33 -16.82
CA SER A 158 13.51 -12.39 -16.02
C SER A 158 13.25 -12.13 -14.54
N ASP A 159 12.36 -11.19 -14.22
CA ASP A 159 11.99 -10.91 -12.83
C ASP A 159 11.23 -12.09 -12.24
N TYR A 160 10.30 -12.68 -13.01
CA TYR A 160 9.56 -13.87 -12.58
C TYR A 160 10.50 -15.06 -12.31
N ASP A 161 11.41 -15.37 -13.23
CA ASP A 161 12.36 -16.47 -13.08
C ASP A 161 13.26 -16.31 -11.86
N LEU A 162 13.66 -15.07 -11.55
CA LEU A 162 14.42 -14.76 -10.34
C LEU A 162 13.55 -14.90 -9.09
N ALA A 163 12.33 -14.37 -9.09
CA ALA A 163 11.43 -14.44 -7.96
C ALA A 163 11.04 -15.88 -7.62
N VAL A 164 10.84 -16.76 -8.61
CA VAL A 164 10.63 -18.20 -8.38
C VAL A 164 11.82 -18.81 -7.63
N LYS A 165 13.04 -18.54 -8.08
CA LYS A 165 14.24 -19.06 -7.41
C LYS A 165 14.38 -18.56 -5.98
N ILE A 166 14.09 -17.28 -5.73
CA ILE A 166 14.12 -16.71 -4.38
C ILE A 166 13.02 -17.32 -3.52
N ALA A 167 11.79 -17.44 -4.04
CA ALA A 167 10.68 -18.03 -3.32
C ALA A 167 10.97 -19.49 -2.94
N ASP A 168 11.51 -20.29 -3.86
CA ASP A 168 11.96 -21.65 -3.59
C ASP A 168 13.07 -21.69 -2.55
N HIS A 169 14.03 -20.77 -2.62
CA HIS A 169 15.10 -20.67 -1.63
C HIS A 169 14.54 -20.38 -0.22
N LEU A 170 13.63 -19.41 -0.10
CA LEU A 170 12.99 -19.04 1.16
C LEU A 170 12.15 -20.17 1.74
N LYS A 171 11.33 -20.86 0.93
CA LYS A 171 10.52 -22.00 1.38
C LYS A 171 11.36 -23.17 1.91
N ASN A 172 12.60 -23.33 1.41
CA ASN A 172 13.50 -24.41 1.78
C ASN A 172 14.56 -24.00 2.84
N ALA A 173 14.65 -22.72 3.18
CA ALA A 173 15.55 -22.24 4.23
C ALA A 173 14.99 -22.61 5.60
N PRO A 174 15.70 -23.39 6.45
CA PRO A 174 15.15 -23.89 7.71
C PRO A 174 14.57 -22.80 8.61
N ASP A 175 15.28 -21.68 8.78
CA ASP A 175 14.83 -20.60 9.67
C ASP A 175 13.56 -19.90 9.15
N VAL A 176 13.33 -19.88 7.84
CA VAL A 176 12.11 -19.29 7.24
C VAL A 176 10.99 -20.33 7.24
N ALA A 177 11.29 -21.57 6.88
CA ALA A 177 10.33 -22.67 6.86
C ALA A 177 9.71 -22.92 8.23
N ASP A 178 10.52 -22.86 9.31
CA ASP A 178 10.04 -23.00 10.69
C ASP A 178 9.02 -21.90 11.05
N GLU A 179 9.26 -20.66 10.64
CA GLU A 179 8.35 -19.54 10.86
C GLU A 179 7.07 -19.66 10.03
N LEU A 180 7.16 -20.11 8.77
CA LEU A 180 6.00 -20.34 7.92
C LEU A 180 5.15 -21.51 8.43
N CYS A 181 5.78 -22.55 8.99
CA CYS A 181 5.09 -23.75 9.49
C CYS A 181 4.20 -23.47 10.71
N ILE A 182 4.51 -22.45 11.51
CA ILE A 182 3.70 -22.07 12.67
C ILE A 182 2.55 -21.11 12.32
N CYS A 183 2.48 -20.62 11.09
CA CYS A 183 1.45 -19.69 10.65
C CYS A 183 0.12 -20.42 10.41
N GLU A 184 -0.98 -19.83 10.88
CA GLU A 184 -2.34 -20.36 10.67
C GLU A 184 -2.97 -19.81 9.38
N GLU A 185 -2.66 -18.56 9.03
CA GLU A 185 -3.19 -17.88 7.86
C GLU A 185 -2.11 -17.06 7.15
N PHE A 186 -2.19 -17.03 5.82
CA PHE A 186 -1.40 -16.16 4.96
C PHE A 186 -2.27 -15.05 4.38
N GLN A 187 -1.70 -13.86 4.21
CA GLN A 187 -2.38 -12.68 3.63
C GLN A 187 -3.70 -12.35 4.37
N LYS A 188 -3.69 -12.51 5.70
CA LYS A 188 -4.86 -12.34 6.56
C LYS A 188 -5.33 -10.89 6.53
N MET A 189 -6.53 -10.67 6.01
CA MET A 189 -7.19 -9.37 6.05
C MET A 189 -7.93 -9.19 7.38
N ILE A 190 -7.63 -8.12 8.10
CA ILE A 190 -8.38 -7.69 9.27
C ILE A 190 -9.03 -6.32 9.04
N ARG A 191 -10.23 -6.16 9.61
CA ARG A 191 -11.00 -4.91 9.58
C ARG A 191 -11.41 -4.55 10.99
N PHE A 192 -11.13 -3.34 11.42
CA PHE A 192 -11.42 -2.90 12.78
C PHE A 192 -11.73 -1.41 12.83
N GLU A 193 -12.50 -0.99 13.83
CA GLU A 193 -12.73 0.42 14.11
C GLU A 193 -11.73 0.91 15.16
N PHE A 194 -11.16 2.11 14.95
CA PHE A 194 -10.37 2.79 15.97
C PHE A 194 -10.62 4.29 15.93
N MET A 195 -11.04 4.87 17.06
CA MET A 195 -11.40 6.29 17.20
C MET A 195 -12.40 6.79 16.13
N GLY A 196 -13.38 5.95 15.77
CA GLY A 196 -14.40 6.23 14.76
C GLY A 196 -13.94 6.08 13.31
N TRP A 197 -12.71 5.60 13.06
CA TRP A 197 -12.22 5.32 11.71
C TRP A 197 -12.20 3.82 11.45
N GLN A 198 -12.65 3.41 10.25
CA GLN A 198 -12.54 2.03 9.80
C GLN A 198 -11.15 1.78 9.23
N PHE A 199 -10.43 0.78 9.74
CA PHE A 199 -9.11 0.38 9.28
C PHE A 199 -9.15 -0.95 8.55
N VAL A 200 -8.28 -1.10 7.55
CA VAL A 200 -7.96 -2.36 6.89
C VAL A 200 -6.47 -2.60 7.01
N ALA A 201 -6.10 -3.79 7.47
CA ALA A 201 -4.73 -4.30 7.48
C ALA A 201 -4.70 -5.68 6.83
N ILE A 202 -3.61 -5.96 6.11
CA ILE A 202 -3.36 -7.25 5.47
C ILE A 202 -2.00 -7.70 5.99
N LEU A 203 -2.01 -8.75 6.81
CA LEU A 203 -0.80 -9.32 7.39
C LEU A 203 -0.27 -10.38 6.44
N ASP A 204 1.03 -10.40 6.19
CA ASP A 204 1.62 -11.39 5.28
C ASP A 204 1.44 -12.80 5.84
N THR A 205 1.69 -12.95 7.13
CA THR A 205 1.44 -14.18 7.87
C THR A 205 0.80 -13.87 9.22
N TRP A 206 0.07 -14.84 9.78
CA TRP A 206 -0.53 -14.69 11.10
C TRP A 206 -0.67 -16.03 11.84
N ALA A 207 -0.41 -15.98 13.14
CA ALA A 207 -0.80 -16.95 14.15
C ALA A 207 -1.17 -16.22 15.46
N PRO A 208 -1.86 -16.85 16.43
CA PRO A 208 -2.31 -16.19 17.65
C PRO A 208 -1.19 -15.51 18.46
N SER A 209 0.04 -16.03 18.43
CA SER A 209 1.18 -15.50 19.20
C SER A 209 2.17 -14.68 18.39
N ILE A 210 2.08 -14.69 17.05
CA ILE A 210 3.09 -14.09 16.18
C ILE A 210 2.50 -13.70 14.82
N PHE A 211 3.00 -12.61 14.25
CA PHE A 211 2.77 -12.28 12.86
C PHE A 211 4.07 -11.83 12.22
N HIS A 212 4.17 -11.98 10.92
CA HIS A 212 5.35 -11.58 10.16
C HIS A 212 4.97 -10.62 9.05
N ASP A 213 5.99 -9.95 8.55
CA ASP A 213 5.92 -9.11 7.38
C ASP A 213 7.17 -9.36 6.52
N MET A 214 6.94 -9.68 5.25
CA MET A 214 7.97 -10.01 4.29
C MET A 214 8.48 -8.71 3.65
N LYS A 215 9.81 -8.59 3.52
CA LYS A 215 10.43 -7.39 2.94
C LYS A 215 11.64 -7.73 2.08
N PHE A 216 11.52 -7.38 0.80
CA PHE A 216 12.65 -7.29 -0.10
C PHE A 216 13.54 -6.08 0.26
N VAL A 217 14.84 -6.32 0.40
CA VAL A 217 15.88 -5.34 0.71
C VAL A 217 16.96 -5.49 -0.35
N SER A 218 17.32 -4.44 -1.09
CA SER A 218 18.24 -4.59 -2.24
C SER A 218 19.67 -5.01 -1.87
N GLN A 219 20.08 -4.84 -0.61
CA GLN A 219 21.38 -5.25 -0.09
C GLN A 219 21.17 -5.62 1.38
N LEU A 220 20.83 -6.88 1.65
CA LEU A 220 20.41 -7.25 2.99
C LEU A 220 21.58 -7.10 3.98
N ASN A 221 21.40 -6.19 4.93
CA ASN A 221 22.25 -6.08 6.10
C ASN A 221 21.35 -5.85 7.33
N PRO A 222 21.16 -6.87 8.18
CA PRO A 222 20.25 -6.77 9.32
C PRO A 222 20.59 -5.62 10.28
N ASP A 223 21.88 -5.33 10.50
CA ASP A 223 22.32 -4.23 11.38
C ASP A 223 21.94 -2.85 10.84
N LYS A 224 21.77 -2.74 9.52
CA LYS A 224 21.34 -1.50 8.84
C LYS A 224 19.84 -1.45 8.60
N PHE A 225 19.13 -2.57 8.70
CA PHE A 225 17.69 -2.61 8.42
C PHE A 225 16.86 -1.72 9.35
N LYS A 226 17.33 -1.46 10.57
CA LYS A 226 16.72 -0.46 11.48
C LYS A 226 16.53 0.92 10.83
N TRP A 227 17.45 1.33 9.96
CA TRP A 227 17.35 2.60 9.24
C TRP A 227 16.26 2.55 8.17
N GLU A 228 15.97 1.38 7.62
CA GLU A 228 14.87 1.19 6.68
C GLU A 228 13.51 1.24 7.38
N ILE A 229 13.41 0.66 8.58
CA ILE A 229 12.20 0.77 9.42
C ILE A 229 11.82 2.23 9.63
N GLU A 230 12.80 3.08 9.98
CA GLU A 230 12.59 4.53 10.13
C GLU A 230 12.30 5.22 8.78
N LYS A 231 13.13 4.96 7.77
CA LYS A 231 13.04 5.61 6.44
C LYS A 231 11.71 5.37 5.74
N TYR A 232 11.18 4.14 5.81
CA TYR A 232 9.95 3.75 5.13
C TYR A 232 8.71 3.78 6.04
N ASP A 233 8.90 4.17 7.30
CA ASP A 233 7.88 4.27 8.33
C ASP A 233 7.16 2.93 8.60
N TYR A 234 7.93 1.83 8.62
CA TYR A 234 7.37 0.51 8.94
C TYR A 234 6.86 0.41 10.38
N GLU A 235 7.32 1.31 11.27
CA GLU A 235 6.75 1.49 12.61
C GLU A 235 5.23 1.71 12.58
N MET A 236 4.73 2.46 11.58
CA MET A 236 3.30 2.67 11.39
C MET A 236 2.58 1.37 11.01
N GLN A 237 3.21 0.53 10.19
CA GLN A 237 2.66 -0.76 9.79
C GLN A 237 2.52 -1.71 10.99
N ILE A 238 3.60 -1.88 11.76
CA ILE A 238 3.62 -2.67 12.99
C ILE A 238 2.52 -2.19 13.96
N GLY A 239 2.44 -0.87 14.17
CA GLY A 239 1.49 -0.27 15.11
C GLY A 239 0.03 -0.53 14.73
N VAL A 240 -0.31 -0.35 13.45
CA VAL A 240 -1.67 -0.63 12.94
C VAL A 240 -2.01 -2.11 13.07
N TYR A 241 -1.09 -3.00 12.72
CA TYR A 241 -1.33 -4.45 12.71
C TYR A 241 -1.49 -4.99 14.14
N ALA A 242 -0.53 -4.69 15.01
CA ALA A 242 -0.57 -5.12 16.40
C ALA A 242 -1.82 -4.58 17.12
N LYS A 243 -2.16 -3.30 16.92
CA LYS A 243 -3.35 -2.71 17.54
C LYS A 243 -4.65 -3.29 16.99
N GLY A 244 -4.71 -3.59 15.69
CA GLY A 244 -5.85 -4.24 15.06
C GLY A 244 -6.09 -5.64 15.62
N LEU A 245 -5.03 -6.44 15.78
CA LEU A 245 -5.11 -7.77 16.40
C LEU A 245 -5.62 -7.72 17.85
N GLU A 246 -5.15 -6.75 18.65
CA GLU A 246 -5.62 -6.53 20.02
C GLU A 246 -7.11 -6.17 20.07
N ILE A 247 -7.55 -5.22 19.23
CA ILE A 247 -8.95 -4.75 19.20
C ILE A 247 -9.91 -5.89 18.84
N LEU A 248 -9.49 -6.76 17.92
CA LEU A 248 -10.29 -7.90 17.47
C LEU A 248 -10.23 -9.09 18.43
N GLY A 249 -9.42 -9.02 19.50
CA GLY A 249 -9.22 -10.14 20.42
C GLY A 249 -8.51 -11.33 19.78
N LEU A 250 -7.81 -11.14 18.65
CA LEU A 250 -7.09 -12.18 17.93
C LEU A 250 -5.72 -12.49 18.54
N SER A 251 -5.12 -11.52 19.24
CA SER A 251 -3.87 -11.70 19.95
C SER A 251 -3.76 -10.73 21.12
N ILE A 252 -3.11 -11.17 22.20
CA ILE A 252 -2.74 -10.34 23.35
C ILE A 252 -1.21 -10.32 23.41
N ASN A 253 -0.61 -9.17 23.06
CA ASN A 253 0.83 -8.99 22.91
C ASN A 253 1.47 -9.90 21.84
N PRO A 254 1.07 -9.77 20.56
CA PRO A 254 1.67 -10.55 19.50
C PRO A 254 3.16 -10.25 19.37
N LYS A 255 3.97 -11.29 19.16
CA LYS A 255 5.33 -11.12 18.66
C LYS A 255 5.29 -10.67 17.20
N PHE A 256 6.31 -9.93 16.79
CA PHE A 256 6.47 -9.51 15.41
C PHE A 256 7.88 -9.78 14.93
N LYS A 257 7.99 -10.39 13.75
CA LYS A 257 9.26 -10.61 13.06
C LYS A 257 9.16 -10.15 11.62
N TYR A 258 10.28 -9.74 11.05
CA TYR A 258 10.38 -9.64 9.60
C TYR A 258 10.89 -10.94 9.01
N ILE A 259 10.53 -11.22 7.76
CA ILE A 259 11.26 -12.14 6.89
C ILE A 259 11.90 -11.29 5.79
N LEU A 260 13.19 -11.02 5.95
CA LEU A 260 13.97 -10.18 5.04
C LEU A 260 14.68 -11.03 4.01
N TYR A 261 14.74 -10.54 2.78
CA TYR A 261 15.45 -11.21 1.69
C TYR A 261 15.97 -10.20 0.66
N ASP A 262 17.01 -10.58 -0.08
CA ASP A 262 17.53 -9.82 -1.23
C ASP A 262 17.62 -10.66 -2.51
N ASP A 263 18.11 -10.06 -3.59
CA ASP A 263 18.30 -10.68 -4.90
C ASP A 263 19.60 -11.50 -5.02
N ASP A 264 20.44 -11.47 -3.98
CA ASP A 264 21.65 -12.27 -3.82
C ASP A 264 21.40 -13.54 -2.96
N PHE A 265 20.14 -13.88 -2.69
CA PHE A 265 19.69 -15.03 -1.89
C PHE A 265 20.08 -14.96 -0.41
N ASN A 266 20.45 -13.79 0.12
CA ASN A 266 20.57 -13.62 1.56
C ASN A 266 19.17 -13.51 2.18
N TYR A 267 19.01 -14.04 3.38
CA TYR A 267 17.80 -13.86 4.18
C TYR A 267 18.11 -13.61 5.65
N SER A 268 17.15 -13.02 6.38
CA SER A 268 17.23 -12.83 7.82
C SER A 268 15.84 -12.74 8.44
N VAL A 269 15.67 -13.29 9.64
CA VAL A 269 14.39 -13.29 10.37
C VAL A 269 14.52 -12.52 11.70
N PRO A 270 14.70 -11.19 11.68
CA PRO A 270 14.86 -10.43 12.92
C PRO A 270 13.53 -10.28 13.66
N GLU A 271 13.57 -10.50 14.98
CA GLU A 271 12.45 -10.21 15.89
C GLU A 271 12.50 -8.75 16.36
N ILE A 272 11.34 -8.10 16.37
CA ILE A 272 11.19 -6.76 16.92
C ILE A 272 10.84 -6.86 18.40
N GLU A 273 11.65 -6.18 19.22
CA GLU A 273 11.50 -6.16 20.67
C GLU A 273 10.13 -5.59 21.09
N VAL A 274 9.54 -6.15 22.14
CA VAL A 274 8.16 -5.86 22.58
C VAL A 274 7.96 -4.38 22.92
N GLY A 275 8.90 -3.76 23.62
CA GLY A 275 8.90 -2.33 23.91
C GLY A 275 8.89 -1.46 22.65
N TYR A 276 9.51 -1.92 21.55
CA TYR A 276 9.44 -1.24 20.26
C TYR A 276 8.08 -1.43 19.56
N ILE A 277 7.45 -2.60 19.69
CA ILE A 277 6.05 -2.81 19.23
C ILE A 277 5.10 -1.87 19.99
N ASP A 278 5.27 -1.73 21.30
CA ASP A 278 4.48 -0.79 22.12
C ASP A 278 4.67 0.66 21.68
N PHE A 279 5.90 1.05 21.33
CA PHE A 279 6.15 2.35 20.71
C PHE A 279 5.40 2.51 19.39
N CYS A 280 5.42 1.49 18.52
CA CYS A 280 4.71 1.50 17.24
C CYS A 280 3.19 1.67 17.42
N LYS A 281 2.59 0.97 18.40
CA LYS A 281 1.16 1.13 18.75
C LYS A 281 0.84 2.56 19.20
N ARG A 282 1.68 3.16 20.07
CA ARG A 282 1.53 4.57 20.49
C ARG A 282 1.68 5.54 19.33
N LYS A 283 2.61 5.26 18.40
CA LYS A 283 2.80 6.06 17.18
C LYS A 283 1.54 6.01 16.31
N PHE A 284 0.96 4.83 16.10
CA PHE A 284 -0.31 4.68 15.40
C PHE A 284 -1.42 5.51 16.05
N GLU A 285 -1.62 5.35 17.37
CA GLU A 285 -2.60 6.13 18.13
C GLU A 285 -2.42 7.64 17.95
N TYR A 286 -1.20 8.14 18.11
CA TYR A 286 -0.87 9.54 17.91
C TYR A 286 -1.22 10.05 16.51
N TYR A 287 -1.00 9.24 15.46
CA TYR A 287 -1.37 9.62 14.09
C TYR A 287 -2.89 9.65 13.87
N VAL A 288 -3.66 8.78 14.54
CA VAL A 288 -5.12 8.85 14.49
C VAL A 288 -5.64 10.07 15.25
N MET A 289 -5.01 10.46 16.35
CA MET A 289 -5.31 11.74 17.03
C MET A 289 -5.02 12.94 16.13
N ARG A 290 -3.92 12.93 15.37
CA ARG A 290 -3.61 13.96 14.36
C ARG A 290 -4.69 13.99 13.27
N LEU A 291 -5.15 12.83 12.81
CA LEU A 291 -6.20 12.73 11.81
C LEU A 291 -7.52 13.35 12.32
N ASN A 292 -7.93 13.01 13.55
CA ASN A 292 -9.10 13.61 14.21
C ASN A 292 -8.96 15.13 14.32
N LYS A 293 -7.84 15.62 14.86
CA LYS A 293 -7.57 17.07 14.98
C LYS A 293 -7.69 17.79 13.63
N MET A 294 -7.06 17.24 12.59
CA MET A 294 -7.12 17.81 11.23
C MET A 294 -8.56 17.91 10.72
N VAL A 295 -9.38 16.89 10.95
CA VAL A 295 -10.78 16.84 10.51
C VAL A 295 -11.66 17.79 11.31
N GLU A 296 -11.53 17.78 12.64
CA GLU A 296 -12.31 18.62 13.57
C GLU A 296 -12.10 20.12 13.30
N GLU A 297 -10.85 20.52 13.05
CA GLU A 297 -10.49 21.92 12.77
C GLU A 297 -10.57 22.28 11.28
N LYS A 298 -10.99 21.34 10.42
CA LYS A 298 -11.04 21.50 8.95
C LYS A 298 -9.71 22.01 8.37
N ALA A 299 -8.61 21.51 8.88
CA ALA A 299 -7.25 22.02 8.64
C ALA A 299 -6.54 21.41 7.41
N PHE A 300 -7.29 21.03 6.38
CA PHE A 300 -6.82 20.22 5.24
C PHE A 300 -5.72 20.87 4.39
N ASP A 301 -5.55 22.19 4.49
CA ASP A 301 -4.54 22.98 3.76
C ASP A 301 -3.33 23.37 4.62
N ARG A 302 -3.28 22.96 5.89
CA ARG A 302 -2.17 23.32 6.78
C ARG A 302 -0.90 22.52 6.45
N SER A 303 0.25 23.10 6.78
CA SER A 303 1.58 22.55 6.50
C SER A 303 2.21 21.88 7.73
N TYR A 304 3.49 21.52 7.65
CA TYR A 304 4.27 20.73 8.62
C TYR A 304 4.14 21.18 10.09
N ASP A 305 3.96 22.48 10.31
CA ASP A 305 3.95 23.09 11.64
C ASP A 305 2.66 22.79 12.41
N TYR A 306 1.59 22.42 11.71
CA TYR A 306 0.25 22.29 12.28
C TYR A 306 0.14 21.30 13.43
N PHE A 307 0.89 20.19 13.35
CA PHE A 307 0.85 19.14 14.37
C PHE A 307 1.88 19.34 15.50
N LYS A 308 2.58 20.47 15.50
CA LYS A 308 3.63 20.79 16.47
C LYS A 308 3.23 22.05 17.23
N SER A 309 3.39 22.03 18.54
CA SER A 309 3.24 23.24 19.36
C SER A 309 4.40 24.23 19.12
N LYS A 310 5.59 23.69 18.81
CA LYS A 310 6.81 24.45 18.49
C LYS A 310 7.65 23.65 17.49
N ASN A 311 8.29 24.35 16.55
CA ASN A 311 9.36 23.79 15.72
C ASN A 311 10.71 24.05 16.37
N VAL A 312 11.18 23.08 17.14
CA VAL A 312 12.52 23.11 17.72
C VAL A 312 13.41 22.20 16.90
N ILE A 313 14.50 22.76 16.37
CA ILE A 313 15.59 21.99 15.78
C ILE A 313 16.55 21.70 16.93
N TYR A 314 16.62 20.44 17.34
CA TYR A 314 17.57 20.01 18.37
C TYR A 314 18.96 19.83 17.76
N LYS A 315 19.99 20.03 18.59
CA LYS A 315 21.36 19.74 18.21
C LYS A 315 21.46 18.25 17.82
N PRO A 316 21.91 17.91 16.60
CA PRO A 316 22.01 16.52 16.19
C PRO A 316 23.16 15.83 16.90
N GLN A 317 23.08 14.50 17.06
CA GLN A 317 24.09 13.69 17.76
C GLN A 317 25.50 13.84 17.16
N TRP A 318 25.60 14.07 15.85
CA TRP A 318 26.87 14.22 15.14
C TRP A 318 27.50 15.61 15.28
N ALA A 319 26.78 16.62 15.78
CA ALA A 319 27.34 17.95 15.95
C ALA A 319 28.26 17.99 17.19
N PRO A 320 29.55 18.31 17.05
CA PRO A 320 30.47 18.32 18.17
C PRO A 320 30.06 19.34 19.24
N GLY A 321 30.36 19.01 20.51
CA GLY A 321 30.33 19.99 21.59
C GLY A 321 31.47 21.01 21.45
N PHE A 322 31.31 22.15 22.11
CA PHE A 322 32.43 23.03 22.36
C PHE A 322 32.99 22.71 23.74
N ASP A 323 34.29 22.44 23.82
CA ASP A 323 34.99 22.30 25.09
C ASP A 323 35.52 23.68 25.51
N TYR A 324 34.76 24.39 26.34
CA TYR A 324 35.18 25.69 26.86
C TYR A 324 36.13 25.58 28.07
N THR A 325 36.36 24.36 28.59
CA THR A 325 37.26 24.18 29.74
C THR A 325 38.70 24.53 29.40
N ILE A 326 39.08 24.42 28.12
CA ILE A 326 40.41 24.82 27.61
C ILE A 326 40.72 26.32 27.75
N PHE A 327 39.72 27.16 28.03
CA PHE A 327 39.88 28.61 28.22
C PHE A 327 39.74 29.05 29.68
N GLN A 328 39.46 28.13 30.60
CA GLN A 328 39.44 28.45 32.03
C GLN A 328 40.89 28.40 32.53
N ASN A 329 41.49 29.57 32.77
CA ASN A 329 42.77 29.62 33.47
C ASN A 329 42.56 29.03 34.87
N ASN A 330 43.44 28.12 35.28
CA ASN A 330 43.47 27.62 36.66
C ASN A 330 43.84 28.78 37.58
N GLU A 331 42.84 29.47 38.12
CA GLU A 331 42.99 30.40 39.26
C GLU A 331 43.25 29.64 40.56
#